data_AF-A0A1M5S9G4-F1
#
_entry.id   AF-A0A1M5S9G4-F1
#
_cell.length_a   1.000
_cell.length_b   1.000
_cell.length_c   1.000
_cell.angle_alpha   90.00
_cell.angle_beta   90.00
_cell.angle_gamma   90.00
#
_symmetry.space_group_name_H-M   'P 1'
#
loop_
_entity.id
_entity.type
_entity.pdbx_description
1 polymer ?
#
loop_
_entity_poly.entity_id
_entity_poly.type
_entity_poly.pdbx_seq_one_letter_code
_entity_poly.pdbx_strand_id
1 'polypeptide(L)'
;MEFFYDDFDACLDKTIDSLKFLLYRRHNDIFERLDFDNQEIYQDPLLFAYVTQKDNKWLDCLIYGYEKTVKEKIAVFTNKEGIIYISKIGYFKTDVLESELTLVSIENKFTLIDSESNNINYDFEPIFYLEEEIELIKTIHPLQECLFVNNDGKIVNVETNNVSTKHIDHFNNALDVIKKYYFDYFKLLKKNVKKVMMYCGEPYSFASIQCHNMIFLNVNNEDDEIFFLDHILHEGSHVVFNTLTYDTKMDLFTIPFKSPISDFTNNPQDHGEVYGRFHGMFTQSNINICFENCIKNDVFSKRQLHELLGRFSSNMKRFNASVEKFNLPHLYKSEGLKWYTFFSSRCNELTERNHKTIYSLDVSNQPYVFSYKVFSKTNLMKLSILFFFLLSLNINAQEIKESYPQRVGDINFDPLIDDQSFKICDEKQTAQYYNFSKGFQYKGEKYEINKIFKEKYRPRIIGNKEGGTGYITIRFLVNCEGKTGLFRVQEMNMNYLPTKFDESIKNQLLEITKSLDGWLVGEYDGKNFDYYQYLTFKLDNYKLLEILP
;
A
#
# COMPACT_ATOMS: atom_id res chain seq x y z
N MET A 1 2.76 -7.76 8.84
CA MET A 1 3.18 -8.09 7.46
C MET A 1 3.26 -6.78 6.65
N GLU A 2 3.95 -5.77 7.19
CA GLU A 2 4.02 -4.41 6.62
C GLU A 2 5.45 -3.85 6.61
N PHE A 3 6.45 -4.74 6.67
CA PHE A 3 7.86 -4.36 6.79
C PHE A 3 8.37 -3.44 5.66
N PHE A 4 7.72 -3.47 4.48
CA PHE A 4 8.08 -2.59 3.37
C PHE A 4 7.79 -1.12 3.67
N TYR A 5 6.84 -0.82 4.56
CA TYR A 5 6.50 0.57 4.90
C TYR A 5 7.44 1.14 5.96
N ASP A 6 8.10 0.29 6.75
CA ASP A 6 9.02 0.70 7.81
C ASP A 6 10.28 1.39 7.24
N ASP A 7 10.72 1.00 6.05
CA ASP A 7 11.90 1.58 5.36
C ASP A 7 11.52 2.70 4.38
N PHE A 8 10.25 3.13 4.36
CA PHE A 8 9.75 4.06 3.35
C PHE A 8 10.52 5.39 3.35
N ASP A 9 10.85 5.94 4.52
CA ASP A 9 11.57 7.21 4.62
C ASP A 9 12.98 7.12 4.06
N ALA A 10 13.69 6.01 4.30
CA ALA A 10 15.00 5.80 3.70
C ALA A 10 14.91 5.65 2.17
N CYS A 11 13.88 4.98 1.64
CA CYS A 11 13.65 4.89 0.20
C CYS A 11 13.35 6.27 -0.42
N LEU A 12 12.57 7.10 0.29
CA LEU A 12 12.26 8.46 -0.14
C LEU A 12 13.52 9.35 -0.16
N ASP A 13 14.32 9.30 0.89
CA ASP A 13 15.58 10.05 0.99
C ASP A 13 16.51 9.73 -0.19
N LYS A 14 16.64 8.46 -0.57
CA LYS A 14 17.45 8.05 -1.72
C LYS A 14 16.91 8.56 -3.05
N THR A 15 15.59 8.62 -3.20
CA THR A 15 14.95 9.20 -4.39
C THR A 15 15.26 10.69 -4.48
N ILE A 16 15.17 11.41 -3.36
CA ILE A 16 15.52 12.84 -3.23
C ILE A 16 17.00 13.08 -3.50
N ASP A 17 17.89 12.30 -2.89
CA ASP A 17 19.34 12.44 -3.04
C ASP A 17 19.78 12.19 -4.48
N SER A 18 19.10 11.30 -5.19
CA SER A 18 19.35 11.08 -6.60
C SER A 18 18.96 12.28 -7.45
N LEU A 19 17.83 12.94 -7.15
CA LEU A 19 17.47 14.19 -7.81
C LEU A 19 18.47 15.30 -7.50
N LYS A 20 18.86 15.47 -6.23
CA LYS A 20 19.90 16.41 -5.80
C LYS A 20 21.20 16.20 -6.57
N PHE A 21 21.66 14.95 -6.68
CA PHE A 21 22.86 14.60 -7.43
C PHE A 21 22.74 14.96 -8.92
N LEU A 22 21.60 14.65 -9.56
CA LEU A 22 21.37 14.97 -10.97
C LEU A 22 21.33 16.48 -11.23
N LEU A 23 20.72 17.25 -10.33
CA LEU A 23 20.70 18.71 -10.38
C LEU A 23 22.11 19.29 -10.22
N TYR A 24 22.88 18.84 -9.22
CA TYR A 24 24.24 19.30 -8.97
C TYR A 24 25.18 18.98 -10.13
N ARG A 25 25.10 17.77 -10.70
CA ARG A 25 25.90 17.38 -11.88
C ARG A 25 25.67 18.31 -13.07
N ARG A 26 24.49 18.93 -13.13
CA ARG A 26 24.08 19.81 -14.21
C ARG A 26 24.38 21.29 -13.90
N HIS A 27 24.30 21.67 -12.63
CA HIS A 27 24.48 23.02 -12.10
C HIS A 27 25.21 22.95 -10.76
N ASN A 28 26.52 23.18 -10.77
CA ASN A 28 27.35 23.06 -9.56
C ASN A 28 26.97 24.09 -8.47
N ASP A 29 26.28 25.18 -8.83
CA ASP A 29 25.81 26.24 -7.95
C ASP A 29 24.40 25.98 -7.37
N ILE A 30 23.75 24.85 -7.70
CA ILE A 30 22.33 24.65 -7.37
C ILE A 30 22.02 24.75 -5.86
N PHE A 31 22.94 24.33 -4.99
CA PHE A 31 22.75 24.38 -3.53
C PHE A 31 23.12 25.73 -2.90
N GLU A 32 23.77 26.61 -3.65
CA GLU A 32 23.88 28.03 -3.30
C GLU A 32 22.53 28.72 -3.51
N ARG A 33 21.76 28.25 -4.51
CA ARG A 33 20.44 28.78 -4.88
C ARG A 33 19.29 28.17 -4.08
N LEU A 34 19.33 26.86 -3.83
CA LEU A 34 18.28 26.10 -3.14
C LEU A 34 18.73 25.65 -1.75
N ASP A 35 17.77 25.47 -0.85
CA ASP A 35 18.02 24.86 0.45
C ASP A 35 18.19 23.35 0.31
N PHE A 36 19.39 22.85 0.59
CA PHE A 36 19.74 21.44 0.47
C PHE A 36 18.91 20.54 1.40
N ASP A 37 18.55 21.03 2.57
CA ASP A 37 17.85 20.24 3.60
C ASP A 37 16.32 20.29 3.44
N ASN A 38 15.81 21.23 2.65
CA ASN A 38 14.38 21.32 2.37
C ASN A 38 13.95 20.26 1.36
N GLN A 39 13.48 19.12 1.86
CA GLN A 39 12.99 18.01 1.06
C GLN A 39 11.84 18.38 0.11
N GLU A 40 10.99 19.34 0.48
CA GLU A 40 9.82 19.72 -0.32
C GLU A 40 10.21 20.16 -1.74
N ILE A 41 11.32 20.90 -1.86
CA ILE A 41 11.88 21.35 -3.14
C ILE A 41 12.15 20.14 -4.04
N TYR A 42 12.83 19.13 -3.49
CA TYR A 42 13.26 17.93 -4.21
C TYR A 42 12.15 16.88 -4.36
N GLN A 43 10.95 17.23 -3.92
CA GLN A 43 9.74 16.47 -4.21
C GLN A 43 8.89 17.12 -5.30
N ASP A 44 9.29 18.27 -5.87
CA ASP A 44 8.57 18.91 -6.98
C ASP A 44 8.65 18.07 -8.28
N PRO A 45 7.50 17.61 -8.81
CA PRO A 45 7.44 16.80 -10.03
C PRO A 45 8.10 17.43 -11.26
N LEU A 46 8.14 18.77 -11.37
CA LEU A 46 8.76 19.42 -12.52
C LEU A 46 10.29 19.34 -12.50
N LEU A 47 10.91 19.17 -11.33
CA LEU A 47 12.35 18.92 -11.25
C LEU A 47 12.71 17.52 -11.76
N PHE A 48 11.85 16.53 -11.50
CA PHE A 48 11.99 15.20 -12.14
C PHE A 48 11.86 15.30 -13.65
N ALA A 49 10.89 16.08 -14.15
CA ALA A 49 10.72 16.28 -15.59
C ALA A 49 11.95 16.96 -16.19
N TYR A 50 12.48 17.98 -15.50
CA TYR A 50 13.65 18.74 -15.90
C TYR A 50 14.90 17.90 -16.06
N VAL A 51 15.23 17.02 -15.09
CA VAL A 51 16.47 16.22 -15.16
C VAL A 51 16.45 15.17 -16.26
N THR A 52 15.30 14.91 -16.89
CA THR A 52 15.20 14.08 -18.10
C THR A 52 15.43 14.86 -19.39
N GLN A 53 15.41 16.20 -19.34
CA GLN A 53 15.65 17.07 -20.49
C GLN A 53 17.15 17.26 -20.78
N LYS A 54 17.45 17.63 -22.03
CA LYS A 54 18.82 17.90 -22.48
C LYS A 54 19.25 19.37 -22.28
N ASP A 55 18.32 20.31 -22.38
CA ASP A 55 18.60 21.75 -22.32
C ASP A 55 18.28 22.37 -20.96
N ASN A 56 19.00 23.45 -20.62
CA ASN A 56 18.98 24.03 -19.28
C ASN A 56 17.96 25.16 -19.11
N LYS A 57 17.22 25.55 -20.16
CA LYS A 57 16.47 26.82 -20.21
C LYS A 57 15.37 26.92 -19.14
N TRP A 58 14.86 25.78 -18.69
CA TRP A 58 13.76 25.69 -17.74
C TRP A 58 14.16 25.90 -16.28
N LEU A 59 15.45 25.75 -15.92
CA LEU A 59 15.80 25.66 -14.50
C LEU A 59 15.31 26.88 -13.71
N ASP A 60 15.61 28.08 -14.20
CA ASP A 60 15.33 29.32 -13.48
C ASP A 60 13.84 29.50 -13.18
N CYS A 61 12.94 29.22 -14.13
CA CYS A 61 11.50 29.31 -13.89
C CYS A 61 10.96 28.20 -12.99
N LEU A 62 11.54 27.00 -13.04
CA LEU A 62 11.10 25.88 -12.20
C LEU A 62 11.48 26.04 -10.73
N ILE A 63 12.63 26.66 -10.46
CA ILE A 63 13.11 26.83 -9.08
C ILE A 63 12.83 28.20 -8.49
N TYR A 64 12.29 29.14 -9.28
CA TYR A 64 12.12 30.54 -8.89
C TYR A 64 11.44 30.73 -7.54
N GLY A 65 10.34 30.01 -7.29
CA GLY A 65 9.60 30.09 -6.02
C GLY A 65 10.27 29.39 -4.83
N TYR A 66 11.40 28.71 -5.05
CA TYR A 66 12.20 28.03 -4.04
C TYR A 66 13.58 28.68 -3.81
N GLU A 67 13.97 29.68 -4.62
CA GLU A 67 15.30 30.28 -4.52
C GLU A 67 15.47 31.06 -3.20
N LYS A 68 16.62 30.85 -2.55
CA LYS A 68 17.04 31.63 -1.36
C LYS A 68 17.12 33.13 -1.65
N THR A 69 17.60 33.46 -2.85
CA THR A 69 17.71 34.83 -3.36
C THR A 69 16.99 34.88 -4.70
N VAL A 70 15.84 35.54 -4.72
CA VAL A 70 15.00 35.64 -5.92
C VAL A 70 15.71 36.51 -6.97
N LYS A 71 15.85 35.97 -8.19
CA LYS A 71 16.35 36.73 -9.34
C LYS A 71 15.34 37.82 -9.73
N GLU A 72 15.84 39.03 -10.00
CA GLU A 72 14.99 40.12 -10.50
C GLU A 72 14.42 39.84 -11.89
N LYS A 73 15.13 39.06 -12.71
CA LYS A 73 14.77 38.77 -14.10
C LYS A 73 15.05 37.30 -14.43
N ILE A 74 14.04 36.59 -14.93
CA ILE A 74 14.16 35.19 -15.40
C ILE A 74 13.42 34.96 -16.71
N ALA A 75 13.90 34.02 -17.52
CA ALA A 75 13.15 33.52 -18.66
C ALA A 75 11.99 32.63 -18.18
N VAL A 76 10.82 32.78 -18.81
CA VAL A 76 9.61 32.00 -18.57
C VAL A 76 8.99 31.62 -19.92
N PHE A 77 8.16 30.58 -19.94
CA PHE A 77 7.66 30.03 -21.20
C PHE A 77 6.16 29.81 -21.11
N THR A 78 5.42 30.39 -22.06
CA THR A 78 3.99 30.14 -22.18
C THR A 78 3.75 28.80 -22.85
N ASN A 79 2.71 28.08 -22.44
CA ASN A 79 2.27 26.87 -23.10
C ASN A 79 1.32 27.18 -24.28
N LYS A 80 0.68 26.14 -24.83
CA LYS A 80 -0.31 26.24 -25.93
C LYS A 80 -1.53 27.09 -25.61
N GLU A 81 -1.80 27.32 -24.33
CA GLU A 81 -2.92 28.13 -23.84
C GLU A 81 -2.47 29.53 -23.40
N GLY A 82 -1.19 29.88 -23.60
CA GLY A 82 -0.65 31.17 -23.18
C GLY A 82 -0.36 31.29 -21.69
N ILE A 83 -0.30 30.16 -20.98
CA ILE A 83 -0.16 30.10 -19.52
C ILE A 83 1.30 29.80 -19.14
N ILE A 84 1.83 30.60 -18.23
CA ILE A 84 3.07 30.32 -17.48
C ILE A 84 2.67 29.84 -16.09
N TYR A 85 3.22 28.69 -15.67
CA TYR A 85 3.08 28.18 -14.31
C TYR A 85 4.44 28.22 -13.61
N ILE A 86 4.48 28.79 -12.40
CA ILE A 86 5.67 28.85 -11.55
C ILE A 86 5.33 28.27 -10.18
N SER A 87 6.03 27.19 -9.79
CA SER A 87 5.91 26.56 -8.47
C SER A 87 6.05 27.59 -7.35
N LYS A 88 5.23 27.46 -6.30
CA LYS A 88 5.11 28.39 -5.16
C LYS A 88 4.65 29.82 -5.47
N ILE A 89 4.48 30.20 -6.73
CA ILE A 89 4.01 31.54 -7.13
C ILE A 89 2.57 31.49 -7.66
N GLY A 90 2.34 30.79 -8.78
CA GLY A 90 1.02 30.76 -9.41
C GLY A 90 1.07 30.71 -10.94
N TYR A 91 -0.03 31.15 -11.55
CA TYR A 91 -0.25 31.15 -12.99
C TYR A 91 -0.31 32.57 -13.54
N PHE A 92 0.35 32.79 -14.66
CA PHE A 92 0.26 34.01 -15.45
C PHE A 92 -0.37 33.66 -16.79
N LYS A 93 -1.60 34.13 -17.03
CA LYS A 93 -2.36 33.85 -18.26
C LYS A 93 -2.23 35.01 -19.21
N THR A 94 -1.78 34.76 -20.43
CA THR A 94 -1.50 35.78 -21.45
C THR A 94 -2.10 35.39 -22.79
N ASP A 95 -2.20 36.34 -23.72
CA ASP A 95 -2.56 36.05 -25.11
C ASP A 95 -1.37 35.55 -25.96
N VAL A 96 -0.16 35.48 -25.37
CA VAL A 96 1.06 35.07 -26.07
C VAL A 96 1.26 33.56 -25.93
N LEU A 97 1.14 32.83 -27.03
CA LEU A 97 1.20 31.36 -27.03
C LEU A 97 2.61 30.85 -27.32
N GLU A 98 2.98 29.73 -26.70
CA GLU A 98 4.19 28.94 -27.01
C GLU A 98 5.49 29.75 -27.18
N SER A 99 5.69 30.77 -26.34
CA SER A 99 6.76 31.74 -26.49
C SER A 99 7.62 31.84 -25.24
N GLU A 100 8.89 32.21 -25.42
CA GLU A 100 9.77 32.64 -24.34
C GLU A 100 9.48 34.12 -24.03
N LEU A 101 9.15 34.39 -22.78
CA LEU A 101 8.99 35.73 -22.21
C LEU A 101 9.99 35.91 -21.07
N THR A 102 10.11 37.13 -20.59
CA THR A 102 10.86 37.41 -19.37
C THR A 102 9.93 37.89 -18.26
N LEU A 103 10.01 37.22 -17.11
CA LEU A 103 9.43 37.70 -15.86
C LEU A 103 10.42 38.63 -15.15
N VAL A 104 9.98 39.84 -14.86
CA VAL A 104 10.68 40.82 -14.05
C VAL A 104 9.94 40.97 -12.71
N SER A 105 10.66 40.87 -11.59
CA SER A 105 10.11 41.04 -10.24
C SER A 105 10.84 42.16 -9.53
N ILE A 106 10.10 43.24 -9.21
CA ILE A 106 10.61 44.40 -8.47
C ILE A 106 9.61 44.69 -7.35
N GLU A 107 10.09 44.74 -6.10
CA GLU A 107 9.26 45.03 -4.92
C GLU A 107 8.00 44.12 -4.83
N ASN A 108 8.16 42.82 -5.15
CA ASN A 108 7.08 41.82 -5.20
C ASN A 108 5.98 42.10 -6.25
N LYS A 109 6.27 42.94 -7.25
CA LYS A 109 5.41 43.13 -8.42
C LYS A 109 6.03 42.45 -9.62
N PHE A 110 5.23 41.61 -10.27
CA PHE A 110 5.60 40.91 -11.47
C PHE A 110 5.26 41.74 -12.70
N THR A 111 6.13 41.71 -13.70
CA THR A 111 5.90 42.24 -15.04
C THR A 111 6.39 41.20 -16.04
N LEU A 112 5.62 40.95 -17.09
CA LEU A 112 6.06 40.13 -18.22
C LEU A 112 6.49 41.03 -19.37
N ILE A 113 7.64 40.73 -19.99
CA ILE A 113 8.11 41.42 -21.20
C ILE A 113 8.50 40.43 -22.29
N ASP A 114 8.32 40.83 -23.54
CA ASP A 114 8.79 40.08 -24.72
C ASP A 114 10.27 40.34 -25.04
N SER A 115 10.75 39.77 -26.15
CA SER A 115 12.12 39.96 -26.64
C SER A 115 12.45 41.40 -27.05
N GLU A 116 11.44 42.21 -27.35
CA GLU A 116 11.56 43.63 -27.71
C GLU A 116 11.43 44.55 -26.49
N SER A 117 11.30 43.99 -25.28
CA SER A 117 11.04 44.70 -24.02
C SER A 117 9.68 45.41 -23.96
N ASN A 118 8.69 44.95 -24.75
CA ASN A 118 7.31 45.40 -24.62
C ASN A 118 6.65 44.66 -23.45
N ASN A 119 5.82 45.37 -22.68
CA ASN A 119 5.04 44.77 -21.59
C ASN A 119 3.94 43.85 -22.15
N ILE A 120 3.84 42.66 -21.59
CA ILE A 120 2.78 41.68 -21.86
C ILE A 120 1.77 41.75 -20.72
N ASN A 121 0.51 41.98 -21.08
CA ASN A 121 -0.60 41.91 -20.12
C ASN A 121 -0.82 40.46 -19.70
N TYR A 122 -1.19 40.27 -18.43
CA TYR A 122 -1.51 38.96 -17.91
C TYR A 122 -2.55 39.02 -16.80
N ASP A 123 -3.32 37.94 -16.67
CA ASP A 123 -4.14 37.66 -15.50
C ASP A 123 -3.38 36.73 -14.55
N PHE A 124 -3.32 37.10 -13.27
CA PHE A 124 -2.67 36.30 -12.24
C PHE A 124 -3.67 35.42 -11.50
N GLU A 125 -3.33 34.15 -11.32
CA GLU A 125 -4.07 33.23 -10.47
C GLU A 125 -3.12 32.57 -9.46
N PRO A 126 -3.37 32.66 -8.15
CA PRO A 126 -2.52 32.00 -7.15
C PRO A 126 -2.68 30.48 -7.20
N ILE A 127 -1.71 29.79 -6.60
CA ILE A 127 -1.76 28.33 -6.44
C ILE A 127 -2.98 27.94 -5.60
N PHE A 128 -3.62 26.84 -6.00
CA PHE A 128 -4.72 26.24 -5.27
C PHE A 128 -4.28 24.92 -4.65
N TYR A 129 -4.48 24.78 -3.34
CA TYR A 129 -4.22 23.54 -2.61
C TYR A 129 -5.53 22.84 -2.28
N LEU A 130 -5.53 21.52 -2.49
CA LEU A 130 -6.51 20.59 -1.96
C LEU A 130 -6.17 20.27 -0.50
N GLU A 131 -6.97 19.41 0.14
CA GLU A 131 -6.65 18.91 1.47
C GLU A 131 -5.27 18.22 1.48
N GLU A 132 -4.66 18.18 2.68
CA GLU A 132 -3.35 17.55 2.89
C GLU A 132 -2.19 18.17 2.10
N GLU A 133 -2.31 19.45 1.77
CA GLU A 133 -1.29 20.28 1.09
C GLU A 133 -0.93 19.77 -0.32
N ILE A 134 -1.88 19.10 -0.99
CA ILE A 134 -1.71 18.64 -2.37
C ILE A 134 -2.06 19.79 -3.33
N GLU A 135 -1.12 20.17 -4.19
CA GLU A 135 -1.35 21.22 -5.17
C GLU A 135 -2.22 20.73 -6.34
N LEU A 136 -3.27 21.48 -6.68
CA LEU A 136 -4.08 21.23 -7.87
C LEU A 136 -3.51 21.97 -9.08
N ILE A 137 -2.99 21.20 -10.03
CA ILE A 137 -2.42 21.71 -11.27
C ILE A 137 -3.52 21.87 -12.32
N LYS A 138 -3.65 23.11 -12.81
CA LYS A 138 -4.75 23.54 -13.71
C LYS A 138 -4.35 23.65 -15.18
N THR A 139 -3.08 23.39 -15.52
CA THR A 139 -2.60 23.47 -16.91
C THR A 139 -1.43 22.51 -17.13
N ILE A 140 -1.22 22.09 -18.38
CA ILE A 140 -0.11 21.22 -18.77
C ILE A 140 1.15 22.07 -18.90
N HIS A 141 2.16 21.77 -18.11
CA HIS A 141 3.47 22.40 -18.29
C HIS A 141 4.11 21.87 -19.58
N PRO A 142 4.85 22.68 -20.37
CA PRO A 142 5.46 22.22 -21.62
C PRO A 142 6.34 20.97 -21.48
N LEU A 143 7.00 20.80 -20.33
CA LEU A 143 7.80 19.61 -20.00
C LEU A 143 6.97 18.32 -19.82
N GLN A 144 5.65 18.42 -19.69
CA GLN A 144 4.74 17.31 -19.44
C GLN A 144 3.98 16.88 -20.70
N GLU A 145 4.01 17.66 -21.78
CA GLU A 145 3.23 17.36 -23.00
C GLU A 145 3.52 15.98 -23.57
N CYS A 146 4.78 15.53 -23.49
CA CYS A 146 5.19 14.21 -23.96
C CYS A 146 4.58 13.04 -23.17
N LEU A 147 3.91 13.30 -22.05
CA LEU A 147 3.22 12.29 -21.24
C LEU A 147 1.78 12.07 -21.69
N PHE A 148 1.17 13.04 -22.38
CA PHE A 148 -0.21 12.94 -22.85
C PHE A 148 -0.23 12.28 -24.23
N VAL A 149 -0.10 10.96 -24.23
CA VAL A 149 0.07 10.16 -25.45
C VAL A 149 -1.08 9.16 -25.58
N ASN A 150 -1.70 9.08 -26.76
CA ASN A 150 -2.75 8.09 -27.02
C ASN A 150 -2.19 6.68 -27.30
N ASN A 151 -3.08 5.72 -27.55
CA ASN A 151 -2.70 4.33 -27.83
C ASN A 151 -1.84 4.15 -29.10
N ASP A 152 -1.86 5.12 -30.02
CA ASP A 152 -1.02 5.12 -31.23
C ASP A 152 0.38 5.72 -30.99
N GLY A 153 0.69 6.15 -29.76
CA GLY A 153 1.96 6.81 -29.47
C GLY A 153 2.01 8.28 -29.88
N LYS A 154 0.87 8.92 -30.17
CA LYS A 154 0.80 10.34 -30.56
C LYS A 154 0.47 11.23 -29.37
N ILE A 155 1.15 12.37 -29.27
CA ILE A 155 0.81 13.41 -28.31
C ILE A 155 -0.58 13.97 -28.64
N VAL A 156 -1.42 14.06 -27.62
CA VAL A 156 -2.81 14.54 -27.71
C VAL A 156 -3.03 15.72 -26.78
N ASN A 157 -3.98 16.57 -27.16
CA ASN A 157 -4.44 17.65 -26.29
C ASN A 157 -5.55 17.10 -25.37
N VAL A 158 -5.58 17.59 -24.13
CA VAL A 158 -6.63 17.27 -23.16
C VAL A 158 -7.27 18.55 -22.64
N GLU A 159 -8.53 18.44 -22.22
CA GLU A 159 -9.24 19.54 -21.59
C GLU A 159 -8.86 19.61 -20.11
N THR A 160 -8.40 20.78 -19.66
CA THR A 160 -8.06 21.05 -18.25
C THR A 160 -8.90 22.18 -17.65
N ASN A 161 -9.42 23.08 -18.50
CA ASN A 161 -10.17 24.26 -18.08
C ASN A 161 -11.48 23.90 -17.36
N ASN A 162 -11.64 24.40 -16.13
CA ASN A 162 -12.81 24.21 -15.28
C ASN A 162 -13.19 22.74 -14.99
N VAL A 163 -12.34 21.77 -15.37
CA VAL A 163 -12.59 20.35 -15.15
C VAL A 163 -12.58 20.02 -13.67
N SER A 164 -11.61 20.57 -12.93
CA SER A 164 -11.38 20.28 -11.52
C SER A 164 -12.43 20.88 -10.57
N THR A 165 -13.04 22.02 -10.91
CA THR A 165 -13.91 22.79 -9.99
C THR A 165 -15.07 21.97 -9.41
N LYS A 166 -15.68 21.08 -10.21
CA LYS A 166 -16.78 20.22 -9.77
C LYS A 166 -16.33 18.97 -8.99
N HIS A 167 -15.03 18.71 -8.94
CA HIS A 167 -14.45 17.48 -8.41
C HIS A 167 -13.59 17.69 -7.17
N ILE A 168 -13.32 18.94 -6.76
CA ILE A 168 -12.54 19.26 -5.56
C ILE A 168 -13.10 18.55 -4.32
N ASP A 169 -14.41 18.68 -4.08
CA ASP A 169 -15.06 18.06 -2.92
C ASP A 169 -15.00 16.53 -3.00
N HIS A 170 -15.22 15.95 -4.18
CA HIS A 170 -15.17 14.50 -4.36
C HIS A 170 -13.75 13.93 -4.13
N PHE A 171 -12.71 14.66 -4.56
CA PHE A 171 -11.31 14.29 -4.31
C PHE A 171 -10.98 14.37 -2.81
N ASN A 172 -11.33 15.47 -2.15
CA ASN A 172 -11.07 15.66 -0.71
C ASN A 172 -11.82 14.62 0.13
N ASN A 173 -13.09 14.37 -0.17
CA ASN A 173 -13.89 13.34 0.50
C ASN A 173 -13.26 11.94 0.34
N ALA A 174 -12.75 11.61 -0.86
CA ALA A 174 -12.06 10.35 -1.08
C ALA A 174 -10.75 10.24 -0.28
N LEU A 175 -9.97 11.32 -0.19
CA LEU A 175 -8.78 11.37 0.67
C LEU A 175 -9.13 11.16 2.15
N ASP A 176 -10.19 11.79 2.64
CA ASP A 176 -10.65 11.62 4.02
C ASP A 176 -11.07 10.18 4.30
N VAL A 177 -11.72 9.52 3.33
CA VAL A 177 -12.05 8.09 3.42
C VAL A 177 -10.77 7.25 3.54
N ILE A 178 -9.75 7.50 2.70
CA ILE A 178 -8.48 6.75 2.78
C ILE A 178 -7.79 7.01 4.12
N LYS A 179 -7.73 8.26 4.56
CA LYS A 179 -7.15 8.66 5.85
C LYS A 179 -7.83 7.96 7.02
N LYS A 180 -9.16 7.86 7.00
CA LYS A 180 -9.94 7.26 8.09
C LYS A 180 -9.88 5.74 8.10
N TYR A 181 -9.95 5.09 6.94
CA TYR A 181 -10.13 3.63 6.84
C TYR A 181 -8.88 2.89 6.34
N TYR A 182 -7.80 3.59 6.00
CA TYR A 182 -6.51 3.00 5.65
C TYR A 182 -5.33 3.95 5.97
N PHE A 183 -5.28 4.40 7.23
CA PHE A 183 -4.37 5.46 7.69
C PHE A 183 -2.88 5.18 7.44
N ASP A 184 -2.43 3.93 7.61
CA ASP A 184 -1.02 3.59 7.41
C ASP A 184 -0.57 3.82 5.97
N TYR A 185 -1.42 3.47 5.02
CA TYR A 185 -1.16 3.73 3.61
C TYR A 185 -1.35 5.20 3.25
N PHE A 186 -2.33 5.88 3.85
CA PHE A 186 -2.52 7.32 3.69
C PHE A 186 -1.25 8.12 4.04
N LYS A 187 -0.52 7.74 5.10
CA LYS A 187 0.77 8.38 5.43
C LYS A 187 1.77 8.32 4.26
N LEU A 188 1.81 7.21 3.52
CA LEU A 188 2.68 7.06 2.36
C LEU A 188 2.23 7.93 1.19
N LEU A 189 0.91 7.99 0.94
CA LEU A 189 0.33 8.87 -0.08
C LEU A 189 0.66 10.34 0.23
N LYS A 190 0.43 10.80 1.46
CA LYS A 190 0.74 12.18 1.88
C LYS A 190 2.23 12.53 1.71
N LYS A 191 3.12 11.58 1.94
CA LYS A 191 4.56 11.78 1.76
C LYS A 191 4.97 11.89 0.29
N ASN A 192 4.31 11.20 -0.64
CA ASN A 192 4.72 11.17 -2.05
C ASN A 192 3.86 12.03 -2.99
N VAL A 193 2.55 12.05 -2.84
CA VAL A 193 1.67 12.76 -3.80
C VAL A 193 1.64 14.23 -3.41
N LYS A 194 2.37 15.07 -4.17
CA LYS A 194 2.47 16.51 -3.93
C LYS A 194 1.63 17.34 -4.88
N LYS A 195 1.37 16.81 -6.09
CA LYS A 195 0.59 17.49 -7.11
C LYS A 195 -0.43 16.53 -7.72
N VAL A 196 -1.60 17.06 -8.07
CA VAL A 196 -2.61 16.35 -8.86
C VAL A 196 -3.07 17.21 -10.01
N MET A 197 -3.27 16.60 -11.17
CA MET A 197 -3.96 17.24 -12.30
C MET A 197 -5.23 16.45 -12.60
N MET A 198 -6.34 17.16 -12.82
CA MET A 198 -7.57 16.58 -13.34
C MET A 198 -7.76 17.07 -14.78
N TYR A 199 -8.04 16.15 -15.69
CA TYR A 199 -8.23 16.45 -17.11
C TYR A 199 -9.30 15.55 -17.72
N CYS A 200 -9.77 15.90 -18.91
CA CYS A 200 -10.68 15.07 -19.71
C CYS A 200 -10.08 14.84 -21.09
N GLY A 201 -10.02 13.57 -21.54
CA GLY A 201 -9.46 13.21 -22.85
C GLY A 201 -8.73 11.87 -22.85
N GLU A 202 -7.66 11.76 -23.63
CA GLU A 202 -6.71 10.64 -23.60
C GLU A 202 -5.33 11.14 -23.11
N PRO A 203 -4.52 10.32 -22.41
CA PRO A 203 -4.73 8.92 -22.02
C PRO A 203 -5.68 8.74 -20.83
N TYR A 204 -5.89 7.50 -20.40
CA TYR A 204 -6.46 7.21 -19.08
C TYR A 204 -5.62 7.81 -17.95
N SER A 205 -6.18 7.85 -16.73
CA SER A 205 -5.42 8.25 -15.54
C SER A 205 -4.08 7.53 -15.46
N PHE A 206 -3.05 8.24 -15.01
CA PHE A 206 -1.69 7.74 -14.97
C PHE A 206 -0.82 8.44 -13.94
N ALA A 207 0.30 7.80 -13.59
CA ALA A 207 1.45 8.39 -12.93
C ALA A 207 2.72 8.05 -13.74
N SER A 208 3.71 8.93 -13.71
CA SER A 208 4.96 8.76 -14.46
C SER A 208 6.17 9.08 -13.60
N ILE A 209 7.23 8.29 -13.72
CA ILE A 209 8.53 8.57 -13.08
C ILE A 209 9.11 9.91 -13.56
N GLN A 210 8.79 10.34 -14.79
CA GLN A 210 9.24 11.64 -15.31
C GLN A 210 8.57 12.81 -14.59
N CYS A 211 7.45 12.60 -13.91
CA CYS A 211 6.79 13.56 -13.03
C CYS A 211 6.49 12.87 -11.70
N HIS A 212 7.51 12.26 -11.10
CA HIS A 212 7.38 11.58 -9.82
C HIS A 212 6.77 12.55 -8.79
N ASN A 213 6.00 12.03 -7.84
CA ASN A 213 5.19 12.81 -6.89
C ASN A 213 3.96 13.53 -7.46
N MET A 214 3.61 13.28 -8.73
CA MET A 214 2.38 13.76 -9.35
C MET A 214 1.49 12.61 -9.83
N ILE A 215 0.17 12.78 -9.68
CA ILE A 215 -0.83 11.90 -10.29
C ILE A 215 -1.71 12.69 -11.27
N PHE A 216 -2.09 12.04 -12.37
CA PHE A 216 -2.91 12.62 -13.43
C PHE A 216 -4.22 11.83 -13.51
N LEU A 217 -5.34 12.51 -13.28
CA LEU A 217 -6.66 11.91 -13.18
C LEU A 217 -7.53 12.31 -14.38
N ASN A 218 -7.88 11.33 -15.20
CA ASN A 218 -8.82 11.49 -16.31
C ASN A 218 -10.26 11.38 -15.78
N VAL A 219 -10.94 12.51 -15.66
CA VAL A 219 -12.23 12.65 -14.98
C VAL A 219 -13.36 12.96 -15.96
N ASN A 220 -14.54 12.43 -15.66
CA ASN A 220 -15.79 12.64 -16.37
C ASN A 220 -16.81 13.36 -15.49
N ASN A 221 -17.83 13.96 -16.10
CA ASN A 221 -18.88 14.68 -15.38
C ASN A 221 -19.61 13.86 -14.30
N GLU A 222 -19.68 12.53 -14.43
CA GLU A 222 -20.42 11.64 -13.53
C GLU A 222 -19.56 11.04 -12.39
N ASP A 223 -18.26 11.36 -12.38
CA ASP A 223 -17.30 10.80 -11.42
C ASP A 223 -17.44 11.45 -10.05
N ASP A 224 -17.62 10.61 -9.03
CA ASP A 224 -17.83 10.98 -7.62
C ASP A 224 -16.74 10.41 -6.71
N GLU A 225 -16.94 10.42 -5.39
CA GLU A 225 -15.96 9.93 -4.41
C GLU A 225 -15.45 8.51 -4.68
N ILE A 226 -16.27 7.64 -5.27
CA ILE A 226 -15.87 6.25 -5.55
C ILE A 226 -14.82 6.20 -6.67
N PHE A 227 -14.96 7.05 -7.68
CA PHE A 227 -13.94 7.20 -8.73
C PHE A 227 -12.63 7.70 -8.11
N PHE A 228 -12.69 8.77 -7.30
CA PHE A 228 -11.48 9.34 -6.71
C PHE A 228 -10.82 8.39 -5.71
N LEU A 229 -11.60 7.63 -4.93
CA LEU A 229 -11.07 6.62 -4.02
C LEU A 229 -10.23 5.57 -4.78
N ASP A 230 -10.78 5.02 -5.86
CA ASP A 230 -10.08 4.05 -6.72
C ASP A 230 -8.82 4.65 -7.34
N HIS A 231 -8.94 5.82 -7.97
CA HIS A 231 -7.87 6.42 -8.76
C HIS A 231 -6.76 7.05 -7.93
N ILE A 232 -7.06 7.63 -6.76
CA ILE A 232 -6.02 8.10 -5.82
C ILE A 232 -5.21 6.91 -5.31
N LEU A 233 -5.86 5.81 -4.92
CA LEU A 233 -5.18 4.60 -4.48
C LEU A 233 -4.36 3.98 -5.62
N HIS A 234 -4.88 3.97 -6.85
CA HIS A 234 -4.20 3.43 -8.01
C HIS A 234 -2.95 4.24 -8.39
N GLU A 235 -3.14 5.51 -8.77
CA GLU A 235 -2.05 6.34 -9.26
C GLU A 235 -1.08 6.72 -8.13
N GLY A 236 -1.61 6.91 -6.92
CA GLY A 236 -0.79 7.09 -5.72
C GLY A 236 0.06 5.87 -5.41
N SER A 237 -0.47 4.66 -5.60
CA SER A 237 0.32 3.42 -5.50
C SER A 237 1.45 3.38 -6.51
N HIS A 238 1.25 3.94 -7.70
CA HIS A 238 2.30 4.01 -8.69
C HIS A 238 3.49 4.84 -8.22
N VAL A 239 3.21 5.99 -7.61
CA VAL A 239 4.24 6.84 -7.02
C VAL A 239 4.91 6.15 -5.82
N VAL A 240 4.13 5.64 -4.86
CA VAL A 240 4.65 5.00 -3.64
C VAL A 240 5.56 3.81 -3.96
N PHE A 241 5.19 2.94 -4.90
CA PHE A 241 5.99 1.76 -5.24
C PHE A 241 7.28 2.10 -6.00
N ASN A 242 7.24 3.12 -6.86
CA ASN A 242 8.44 3.64 -7.50
C ASN A 242 9.44 4.18 -6.46
N THR A 243 8.95 4.81 -5.38
CA THR A 243 9.80 5.21 -4.25
C THR A 243 10.35 3.98 -3.53
N LEU A 244 9.49 3.04 -3.12
CA LEU A 244 9.89 1.83 -2.36
C LEU A 244 10.91 0.95 -3.09
N THR A 245 10.81 0.86 -4.41
CA THR A 245 11.70 0.03 -5.23
C THR A 245 12.77 0.82 -5.96
N TYR A 246 12.98 2.09 -5.60
CA TYR A 246 13.87 2.99 -6.33
C TYR A 246 15.25 2.37 -6.61
N ASP A 247 15.88 1.83 -5.55
CA ASP A 247 17.16 1.11 -5.61
C ASP A 247 17.00 -0.34 -6.08
N THR A 248 15.93 -0.99 -5.62
CA THR A 248 15.83 -2.45 -5.67
C THR A 248 15.16 -2.98 -6.92
N LYS A 249 14.60 -2.12 -7.78
CA LYS A 249 13.93 -2.53 -9.04
C LYS A 249 14.81 -3.37 -9.96
N MET A 250 16.13 -3.13 -9.96
CA MET A 250 17.12 -3.92 -10.71
C MET A 250 17.33 -5.32 -10.13
N ASP A 251 16.93 -5.51 -8.87
CA ASP A 251 17.07 -6.74 -8.10
C ASP A 251 15.75 -7.47 -7.85
N LEU A 252 14.68 -7.09 -8.57
CA LEU A 252 13.42 -7.82 -8.52
C LEU A 252 13.49 -9.12 -9.33
N PHE A 253 14.03 -9.05 -10.55
CA PHE A 253 13.93 -10.15 -11.51
C PHE A 253 15.30 -10.69 -11.92
N THR A 254 15.32 -11.94 -12.37
CA THR A 254 16.49 -12.59 -13.00
C THR A 254 16.74 -12.08 -14.43
N ILE A 255 15.79 -11.34 -14.98
CA ILE A 255 15.84 -10.67 -16.29
C ILE A 255 15.76 -9.15 -16.13
N PRO A 256 16.09 -8.35 -17.16
CA PRO A 256 15.88 -6.91 -17.12
C PRO A 256 14.42 -6.57 -16.79
N PHE A 257 14.21 -5.64 -15.85
CA PHE A 257 12.86 -5.27 -15.37
C PHE A 257 11.97 -4.66 -16.47
N LYS A 258 12.58 -4.16 -17.56
CA LYS A 258 11.90 -3.64 -18.77
C LYS A 258 11.64 -4.69 -19.84
N SER A 259 11.97 -5.96 -19.61
CA SER A 259 11.69 -7.02 -20.59
C SER A 259 10.19 -7.10 -20.88
N PRO A 260 9.78 -7.40 -22.13
CA PRO A 260 8.39 -7.71 -22.46
C PRO A 260 7.85 -8.88 -21.62
N ILE A 261 6.61 -8.79 -21.17
CA ILE A 261 5.98 -9.88 -20.41
C ILE A 261 5.79 -11.16 -21.25
N SER A 262 5.56 -11.00 -22.55
CA SER A 262 5.40 -12.10 -23.51
C SER A 262 6.60 -13.05 -23.54
N ASP A 263 7.80 -12.55 -23.23
CA ASP A 263 9.05 -13.30 -23.32
C ASP A 263 9.12 -14.44 -22.31
N PHE A 264 8.40 -14.33 -21.18
CA PHE A 264 8.39 -15.35 -20.14
C PHE A 264 7.03 -16.01 -19.91
N THR A 265 5.92 -15.39 -20.36
CA THR A 265 4.61 -16.05 -20.34
C THR A 265 4.38 -16.94 -21.56
N ASN A 266 5.23 -16.84 -22.59
CA ASN A 266 5.05 -17.49 -23.90
C ASN A 266 3.70 -17.17 -24.56
N ASN A 267 3.10 -16.02 -24.20
CA ASN A 267 1.82 -15.57 -24.75
C ASN A 267 2.02 -14.24 -25.49
N PRO A 268 1.94 -14.22 -26.83
CA PRO A 268 2.10 -13.01 -27.64
C PRO A 268 1.03 -11.93 -27.39
N GLN A 269 -0.10 -12.30 -26.76
CA GLN A 269 -1.16 -11.36 -26.39
C GLN A 269 -0.86 -10.61 -25.09
N ASP A 270 0.16 -11.03 -24.34
CA ASP A 270 0.57 -10.33 -23.13
C ASP A 270 1.45 -9.13 -23.50
N HIS A 271 0.91 -7.93 -23.30
CA HIS A 271 1.59 -6.67 -23.60
C HIS A 271 2.12 -5.97 -22.34
N GLY A 272 3.16 -5.16 -22.51
CA GLY A 272 3.78 -4.36 -21.45
C GLY A 272 5.10 -4.94 -20.93
N GLU A 273 5.76 -4.21 -20.04
CA GLU A 273 7.00 -4.64 -19.40
C GLU A 273 6.77 -5.35 -18.07
N VAL A 274 7.69 -6.25 -17.70
CA VAL A 274 7.62 -7.09 -16.48
C VAL A 274 7.37 -6.24 -15.25
N TYR A 275 8.18 -5.19 -15.05
CA TYR A 275 8.08 -4.31 -13.90
C TYR A 275 6.74 -3.61 -13.85
N GLY A 276 6.27 -3.02 -14.94
CA GLY A 276 4.96 -2.36 -14.98
C GLY A 276 3.80 -3.29 -14.63
N ARG A 277 3.83 -4.54 -15.10
CA ARG A 277 2.80 -5.54 -14.78
C ARG A 277 2.91 -6.06 -13.35
N PHE A 278 4.12 -6.26 -12.84
CA PHE A 278 4.38 -6.63 -11.45
C PHE A 278 3.96 -5.53 -10.48
N HIS A 279 4.27 -4.29 -10.83
CA HIS A 279 3.86 -3.07 -10.14
C HIS A 279 2.34 -2.97 -10.04
N GLY A 280 1.59 -3.35 -11.09
CA GLY A 280 0.13 -3.42 -11.03
C GLY A 280 -0.43 -4.29 -9.88
N MET A 281 0.32 -5.27 -9.38
CA MET A 281 -0.10 -6.03 -8.19
C MET A 281 0.01 -5.21 -6.89
N PHE A 282 0.98 -4.28 -6.80
CA PHE A 282 1.05 -3.37 -5.66
C PHE A 282 -0.15 -2.42 -5.65
N THR A 283 -0.54 -1.87 -6.80
CA THR A 283 -1.72 -0.99 -6.89
C THR A 283 -2.99 -1.73 -6.48
N GLN A 284 -3.20 -2.93 -7.03
CA GLN A 284 -4.31 -3.81 -6.67
C GLN A 284 -4.31 -4.18 -5.19
N SER A 285 -3.14 -4.43 -4.60
CA SER A 285 -3.05 -4.78 -3.19
C SER A 285 -3.58 -3.66 -2.28
N ASN A 286 -3.31 -2.39 -2.60
CA ASN A 286 -3.73 -1.26 -1.78
C ASN A 286 -5.18 -0.84 -2.04
N ILE A 287 -5.61 -0.84 -3.31
CA ILE A 287 -7.00 -0.55 -3.68
C ILE A 287 -7.96 -1.49 -2.94
N ASN A 288 -7.68 -2.80 -3.02
CA ASN A 288 -8.60 -3.81 -2.50
C ASN A 288 -8.69 -3.83 -0.96
N ILE A 289 -7.62 -3.50 -0.23
CA ILE A 289 -7.69 -3.35 1.24
C ILE A 289 -8.59 -2.18 1.62
N CYS A 290 -8.40 -1.02 0.98
CA CYS A 290 -9.21 0.15 1.29
C CYS A 290 -10.69 -0.10 0.96
N PHE A 291 -10.96 -0.76 -0.17
CA PHE A 291 -12.32 -1.16 -0.54
C PHE A 291 -12.92 -2.14 0.47
N GLU A 292 -12.19 -3.17 0.89
CA GLU A 292 -12.64 -4.10 1.94
C GLU A 292 -12.99 -3.34 3.23
N ASN A 293 -12.13 -2.41 3.65
CA ASN A 293 -12.37 -1.59 4.85
C ASN A 293 -13.60 -0.69 4.68
N CYS A 294 -13.80 -0.09 3.51
CA CYS A 294 -14.97 0.73 3.23
C CYS A 294 -16.28 -0.09 3.23
N ILE A 295 -16.24 -1.30 2.69
CA ILE A 295 -17.39 -2.22 2.67
C ILE A 295 -17.73 -2.68 4.10
N LYS A 296 -16.74 -3.08 4.90
CA LYS A 296 -16.94 -3.55 6.28
C LYS A 296 -17.48 -2.48 7.23
N ASN A 297 -17.20 -1.21 6.93
CA ASN A 297 -17.61 -0.07 7.77
C ASN A 297 -18.80 0.71 7.18
N ASP A 298 -19.49 0.16 6.19
CA ASP A 298 -20.68 0.77 5.56
C ASP A 298 -20.46 2.25 5.16
N VAL A 299 -19.26 2.56 4.64
CA VAL A 299 -18.84 3.95 4.35
C VAL A 299 -19.71 4.60 3.28
N PHE A 300 -20.14 3.80 2.31
CA PHE A 300 -20.97 4.25 1.19
C PHE A 300 -22.31 3.53 1.19
N SER A 301 -23.32 4.15 0.58
CA SER A 301 -24.67 3.59 0.49
C SER A 301 -25.23 3.65 -0.92
N LYS A 302 -26.30 2.89 -1.19
CA LYS A 302 -27.09 2.92 -2.44
C LYS A 302 -26.20 2.74 -3.69
N ARG A 303 -26.18 3.74 -4.59
CA ARG A 303 -25.43 3.73 -5.86
C ARG A 303 -23.93 3.58 -5.62
N GLN A 304 -23.37 4.32 -4.67
CA GLN A 304 -21.93 4.33 -4.39
C GLN A 304 -21.46 2.98 -3.82
N LEU A 305 -22.25 2.37 -2.92
CA LEU A 305 -21.97 1.02 -2.45
C LEU A 305 -22.02 -0.01 -3.58
N HIS A 306 -23.03 0.08 -4.45
CA HIS A 306 -23.15 -0.82 -5.60
C HIS A 306 -21.95 -0.69 -6.55
N GLU A 307 -21.51 0.54 -6.81
CA GLU A 307 -20.32 0.80 -7.60
C GLU A 307 -19.05 0.26 -6.94
N LEU A 308 -18.85 0.53 -5.65
CA LEU A 308 -17.72 0.05 -4.87
C LEU A 308 -17.61 -1.48 -4.94
N LEU A 309 -18.73 -2.19 -4.76
CA LEU A 309 -18.76 -3.65 -4.85
C LEU A 309 -18.39 -4.14 -6.27
N GLY A 310 -18.84 -3.45 -7.30
CA GLY A 310 -18.47 -3.75 -8.69
C GLY A 310 -16.99 -3.53 -8.96
N ARG A 311 -16.43 -2.39 -8.54
CA ARG A 311 -14.99 -2.08 -8.66
C ARG A 311 -14.15 -3.07 -7.86
N PHE A 312 -14.56 -3.40 -6.64
CA PHE A 312 -13.89 -4.39 -5.78
C PHE A 312 -13.88 -5.79 -6.42
N SER A 313 -15.02 -6.27 -6.92
CA SER A 313 -15.09 -7.55 -7.64
C SER A 313 -14.19 -7.56 -8.88
N SER A 314 -14.22 -6.49 -9.68
CA SER A 314 -13.39 -6.35 -10.88
C SER A 314 -11.90 -6.31 -10.54
N ASN A 315 -11.49 -5.50 -9.56
CA ASN A 315 -10.10 -5.39 -9.11
C ASN A 315 -9.58 -6.69 -8.47
N MET A 316 -10.37 -7.39 -7.65
CA MET A 316 -9.98 -8.67 -7.07
C MET A 316 -9.82 -9.78 -8.13
N LYS A 317 -10.68 -9.83 -9.16
CA LYS A 317 -10.51 -10.80 -10.26
C LYS A 317 -9.23 -10.51 -11.07
N ARG A 318 -8.94 -9.23 -11.33
CA ARG A 318 -7.68 -8.82 -11.97
C ARG A 318 -6.46 -9.13 -11.10
N PHE A 319 -6.57 -8.97 -9.78
CA PHE A 319 -5.49 -9.25 -8.85
C PHE A 319 -5.16 -10.74 -8.78
N ASN A 320 -6.18 -11.60 -8.68
CA ASN A 320 -6.00 -13.05 -8.74
C ASN A 320 -5.32 -13.47 -10.05
N ALA A 321 -5.80 -12.98 -11.20
CA ALA A 321 -5.20 -13.28 -12.50
C ALA A 321 -3.74 -12.81 -12.61
N SER A 322 -3.40 -11.64 -12.05
CA SER A 322 -2.01 -11.16 -11.99
C SER A 322 -1.13 -12.07 -11.15
N VAL A 323 -1.58 -12.44 -9.94
CA VAL A 323 -0.82 -13.33 -9.04
C VAL A 323 -0.58 -14.69 -9.68
N GLU A 324 -1.61 -15.28 -10.30
CA GLU A 324 -1.48 -16.54 -11.04
C GLU A 324 -0.46 -16.43 -12.18
N LYS A 325 -0.54 -15.36 -12.98
CA LYS A 325 0.38 -15.11 -14.10
C LYS A 325 1.83 -14.97 -13.65
N PHE A 326 2.04 -14.36 -12.49
CA PHE A 326 3.37 -14.10 -11.92
C PHE A 326 3.87 -15.22 -10.99
N ASN A 327 3.17 -16.36 -10.94
CA ASN A 327 3.58 -17.53 -10.17
C ASN A 327 4.73 -18.31 -10.84
N LEU A 328 5.88 -17.64 -10.98
CA LEU A 328 7.06 -18.11 -11.68
C LEU A 328 8.29 -18.00 -10.76
N PRO A 329 8.57 -19.01 -9.91
CA PRO A 329 9.63 -18.92 -8.92
C PRO A 329 11.03 -18.58 -9.48
N HIS A 330 11.30 -18.95 -10.73
CA HIS A 330 12.57 -18.70 -11.42
C HIS A 330 12.71 -17.27 -11.97
N LEU A 331 11.62 -16.51 -12.05
CA LEU A 331 11.62 -15.12 -12.51
C LEU A 331 12.25 -14.18 -11.49
N TYR A 332 12.21 -14.55 -10.20
CA TYR A 332 12.55 -13.64 -9.11
C TYR A 332 13.97 -13.83 -8.58
N LYS A 333 14.62 -12.70 -8.30
CA LYS A 333 15.70 -12.63 -7.31
C LYS A 333 15.10 -12.57 -5.89
N SER A 334 15.93 -12.52 -4.86
CA SER A 334 15.50 -12.51 -3.46
C SER A 334 14.51 -11.37 -3.15
N GLU A 335 14.74 -10.18 -3.66
CA GLU A 335 13.87 -9.02 -3.41
C GLU A 335 12.53 -9.12 -4.14
N GLY A 336 12.53 -9.52 -5.41
CA GLY A 336 11.28 -9.76 -6.15
C GLY A 336 10.44 -10.86 -5.53
N LEU A 337 11.07 -11.90 -4.97
CA LEU A 337 10.36 -12.98 -4.29
C LEU A 337 9.66 -12.49 -3.02
N LYS A 338 10.25 -11.56 -2.27
CA LYS A 338 9.58 -10.94 -1.11
C LYS A 338 8.32 -10.19 -1.54
N TRP A 339 8.42 -9.37 -2.59
CA TRP A 339 7.28 -8.61 -3.12
C TRP A 339 6.19 -9.54 -3.66
N TYR A 340 6.55 -10.55 -4.43
CA TYR A 340 5.60 -11.54 -4.94
C TYR A 340 4.91 -12.31 -3.80
N THR A 341 5.67 -12.71 -2.77
CA THR A 341 5.12 -13.39 -1.59
C THR A 341 4.11 -12.48 -0.86
N PHE A 342 4.43 -11.19 -0.72
CA PHE A 342 3.51 -10.21 -0.16
C PHE A 342 2.23 -10.07 -0.99
N PHE A 343 2.33 -9.93 -2.32
CA PHE A 343 1.17 -9.82 -3.19
C PHE A 343 0.29 -11.07 -3.15
N SER A 344 0.89 -12.25 -3.27
CA SER A 344 0.16 -13.52 -3.28
C SER A 344 -0.50 -13.82 -1.94
N SER A 345 0.18 -13.61 -0.80
CA SER A 345 -0.44 -13.76 0.53
C SER A 345 -1.64 -12.84 0.67
N ARG A 346 -1.47 -11.56 0.31
CA ARG A 346 -2.53 -10.57 0.44
C ARG A 346 -3.72 -10.84 -0.47
N CYS A 347 -3.46 -11.28 -1.70
CA CYS A 347 -4.50 -11.66 -2.65
C CYS A 347 -5.32 -12.86 -2.16
N ASN A 348 -4.64 -13.90 -1.65
CA ASN A 348 -5.27 -15.10 -1.11
C ASN A 348 -6.15 -14.76 0.09
N GLU A 349 -5.62 -14.01 1.05
CA GLU A 349 -6.32 -13.58 2.25
C GLU A 349 -7.57 -12.74 1.94
N LEU A 350 -7.46 -11.76 1.01
CA LEU A 350 -8.59 -10.94 0.58
C LEU A 350 -9.64 -11.78 -0.13
N THR A 351 -9.21 -12.71 -0.99
CA THR A 351 -10.11 -13.59 -1.74
C THR A 351 -10.87 -14.53 -0.82
N GLU A 352 -10.20 -15.11 0.18
CA GLU A 352 -10.83 -16.00 1.16
C GLU A 352 -11.92 -15.27 1.95
N ARG A 353 -11.58 -14.11 2.55
CA ARG A 353 -12.52 -13.32 3.36
C ARG A 353 -13.71 -12.79 2.56
N ASN A 354 -13.52 -12.51 1.27
CA ASN A 354 -14.51 -11.82 0.44
C ASN A 354 -15.05 -12.67 -0.71
N HIS A 355 -14.85 -14.00 -0.69
CA HIS A 355 -15.17 -14.90 -1.79
C HIS A 355 -16.59 -14.70 -2.32
N LYS A 356 -17.59 -14.66 -1.41
CA LYS A 356 -18.99 -14.46 -1.79
C LYS A 356 -19.21 -13.13 -2.51
N THR A 357 -18.65 -12.04 -2.00
CA THR A 357 -18.77 -10.70 -2.60
C THR A 357 -18.14 -10.67 -3.99
N ILE A 358 -16.91 -11.18 -4.11
CA ILE A 358 -16.12 -11.16 -5.36
C ILE A 358 -16.82 -11.94 -6.47
N TYR A 359 -17.36 -13.13 -6.18
CA TYR A 359 -17.92 -14.02 -7.20
C TYR A 359 -19.45 -13.93 -7.39
N SER A 360 -20.16 -13.16 -6.56
CA SER A 360 -21.61 -12.96 -6.72
C SER A 360 -22.00 -11.96 -7.81
N LEU A 361 -21.07 -11.10 -8.23
CA LEU A 361 -21.27 -10.04 -9.20
C LEU A 361 -20.67 -10.39 -10.56
N ASP A 362 -21.40 -10.03 -11.62
CA ASP A 362 -20.93 -10.20 -12.99
C ASP A 362 -20.18 -8.92 -13.44
N VAL A 363 -18.88 -9.09 -13.66
CA VAL A 363 -17.97 -8.04 -14.15
C VAL A 363 -17.25 -8.49 -15.42
N SER A 364 -17.75 -9.54 -16.09
CA SER A 364 -17.12 -10.16 -17.26
C SER A 364 -17.08 -9.24 -18.50
N ASN A 365 -18.02 -8.31 -18.59
CA ASN A 365 -18.12 -7.34 -19.69
C ASN A 365 -17.56 -5.95 -19.36
N GLN A 366 -16.81 -5.81 -18.26
CA GLN A 366 -16.23 -4.52 -17.91
C GLN A 366 -15.13 -4.11 -18.90
N PRO A 367 -15.08 -2.82 -19.29
CA PRO A 367 -13.94 -2.28 -20.03
C PRO A 367 -12.67 -2.25 -19.16
N TYR A 368 -11.54 -1.86 -19.77
CA TYR A 368 -10.26 -1.69 -19.06
C TYR A 368 -10.41 -0.75 -17.86
N VAL A 369 -10.95 0.44 -18.08
CA VAL A 369 -11.44 1.32 -17.00
C VAL A 369 -12.84 0.86 -16.62
N PHE A 370 -13.07 0.61 -15.34
CA PHE A 370 -14.37 0.15 -14.85
C PHE A 370 -15.47 1.16 -15.19
N SER A 371 -16.63 0.68 -15.63
CA SER A 371 -17.76 1.54 -15.98
C SER A 371 -18.99 1.17 -15.17
N TYR A 372 -19.40 2.03 -14.24
CA TYR A 372 -20.61 1.81 -13.46
C TYR A 372 -21.86 1.68 -14.34
N LYS A 373 -21.93 2.41 -15.47
CA LYS A 373 -23.03 2.30 -16.43
C LYS A 373 -23.11 0.90 -17.07
N VAL A 374 -21.97 0.29 -17.41
CA VAL A 374 -21.93 -1.08 -17.93
C VAL A 374 -22.26 -2.07 -16.82
N PHE A 375 -21.59 -1.93 -15.66
CA PHE A 375 -21.76 -2.81 -14.51
C PHE A 375 -23.20 -2.85 -14.00
N SER A 376 -23.81 -1.69 -13.79
CA SER A 376 -25.18 -1.56 -13.31
C SER A 376 -26.14 -2.25 -14.25
N LYS A 377 -25.98 -2.09 -15.59
CA LYS A 377 -26.79 -2.77 -16.59
C LYS A 377 -26.70 -4.29 -16.50
N THR A 378 -25.49 -4.83 -16.38
CA THR A 378 -25.27 -6.29 -16.23
C THR A 378 -25.88 -6.81 -14.93
N ASN A 379 -25.87 -6.01 -13.87
CA ASN A 379 -26.31 -6.40 -12.54
C ASN A 379 -27.69 -5.79 -12.16
N LEU A 380 -28.48 -5.33 -13.15
CA LEU A 380 -29.78 -4.65 -13.00
C LEU A 380 -30.85 -5.49 -12.27
N MET A 381 -30.70 -6.81 -12.21
CA MET A 381 -31.69 -7.75 -11.65
C MET A 381 -31.19 -8.55 -10.44
N LYS A 382 -30.21 -8.04 -9.68
CA LYS A 382 -29.85 -8.60 -8.38
C LYS A 382 -30.11 -7.65 -7.20
N LEU A 383 -30.58 -6.42 -7.42
CA LEU A 383 -30.93 -5.52 -6.32
C LEU A 383 -32.18 -5.97 -5.55
N SER A 384 -33.19 -6.51 -6.25
CA SER A 384 -34.38 -7.07 -5.60
C SER A 384 -34.05 -8.35 -4.84
N ILE A 385 -33.17 -9.21 -5.38
CA ILE A 385 -32.76 -10.46 -4.73
C ILE A 385 -31.80 -10.19 -3.57
N LEU A 386 -30.93 -9.19 -3.63
CA LEU A 386 -30.04 -8.82 -2.51
C LEU A 386 -30.82 -8.15 -1.38
N PHE A 387 -31.82 -7.31 -1.69
CA PHE A 387 -32.71 -6.71 -0.69
C PHE A 387 -33.69 -7.76 -0.11
N PHE A 388 -34.18 -8.71 -0.92
CA PHE A 388 -34.95 -9.85 -0.40
C PHE A 388 -34.07 -10.87 0.35
N PHE A 389 -32.79 -11.04 0.03
CA PHE A 389 -31.86 -11.89 0.80
C PHE A 389 -31.45 -11.23 2.12
N LEU A 390 -31.29 -9.91 2.14
CA LEU A 390 -31.05 -9.15 3.38
C LEU A 390 -32.31 -9.10 4.27
N LEU A 391 -33.53 -9.09 3.69
CA LEU A 391 -34.77 -9.23 4.45
C LEU A 391 -35.13 -10.68 4.83
N SER A 392 -34.82 -11.69 4.00
CA SER A 392 -35.09 -13.11 4.29
C SER A 392 -34.05 -13.78 5.18
N LEU A 393 -32.99 -13.07 5.56
CA LEU A 393 -32.15 -13.41 6.72
C LEU A 393 -32.80 -13.05 8.07
N ASN A 394 -34.04 -12.58 8.10
CA ASN A 394 -34.85 -12.44 9.32
C ASN A 394 -35.71 -13.69 9.62
N ILE A 395 -35.17 -14.90 9.42
CA ILE A 395 -35.72 -16.11 10.05
C ILE A 395 -34.56 -16.91 10.65
N ASN A 396 -34.39 -16.72 11.96
CA ASN A 396 -33.55 -17.47 12.89
C ASN A 396 -32.13 -17.83 12.43
N ALA A 397 -31.32 -16.81 12.14
CA ALA A 397 -29.91 -16.91 12.51
C ALA A 397 -29.82 -16.72 14.02
N GLN A 398 -29.77 -17.83 14.77
CA GLN A 398 -29.20 -17.78 16.11
C GLN A 398 -27.78 -17.23 15.93
N GLU A 399 -27.49 -16.06 16.52
CA GLU A 399 -26.20 -15.37 16.41
C GLU A 399 -25.05 -16.39 16.56
N ILE A 400 -24.40 -16.78 15.46
CA ILE A 400 -23.00 -17.19 15.56
C ILE A 400 -22.26 -15.86 15.52
N LYS A 401 -22.20 -15.21 16.68
CA LYS A 401 -21.18 -14.21 16.96
C LYS A 401 -19.85 -14.89 16.72
N GLU A 402 -19.14 -14.50 15.67
CA GLU A 402 -17.69 -14.58 15.74
C GLU A 402 -17.27 -13.66 16.88
N SER A 403 -17.08 -14.28 18.04
CA SER A 403 -16.48 -13.66 19.21
C SER A 403 -15.05 -13.34 18.85
N TYR A 404 -14.81 -12.10 18.40
CA TYR A 404 -13.48 -11.54 18.50
C TYR A 404 -13.03 -11.72 19.95
N PRO A 405 -11.85 -12.32 20.19
CA PRO A 405 -11.32 -12.40 21.53
C PRO A 405 -11.32 -11.00 22.15
N GLN A 406 -11.73 -10.88 23.42
CA GLN A 406 -11.86 -9.56 24.06
C GLN A 406 -10.56 -8.77 24.02
N ARG A 407 -9.41 -9.45 23.92
CA ARG A 407 -8.09 -8.86 23.80
C ARG A 407 -7.25 -9.54 22.71
N VAL A 408 -6.37 -8.77 22.09
CA VAL A 408 -5.38 -9.28 21.13
C VAL A 408 -4.53 -10.34 21.82
N GLY A 409 -4.59 -11.56 21.29
CA GLY A 409 -3.90 -12.71 21.84
C GLY A 409 -4.76 -13.65 22.68
N ASP A 410 -6.05 -13.45 22.90
CA ASP A 410 -6.81 -14.51 23.59
C ASP A 410 -6.97 -15.74 22.67
N ILE A 411 -6.91 -16.93 23.28
CA ILE A 411 -7.13 -18.20 22.58
C ILE A 411 -8.61 -18.57 22.74
N ASN A 412 -9.36 -18.52 21.64
CA ASN A 412 -10.74 -18.99 21.59
C ASN A 412 -10.78 -20.53 21.67
N PHE A 413 -11.71 -21.08 22.45
CA PHE A 413 -11.95 -22.52 22.52
C PHE A 413 -12.33 -23.09 21.15
N ASP A 414 -11.68 -24.17 20.75
CA ASP A 414 -11.94 -24.91 19.52
C ASP A 414 -12.36 -26.35 19.85
N PRO A 415 -13.63 -26.73 19.64
CA PRO A 415 -14.15 -28.04 20.01
C PRO A 415 -13.51 -29.22 19.26
N LEU A 416 -12.77 -28.97 18.18
CA LEU A 416 -12.10 -30.01 17.39
C LEU A 416 -10.75 -30.44 17.99
N ILE A 417 -10.08 -29.55 18.72
CA ILE A 417 -8.71 -29.77 19.22
C ILE A 417 -8.54 -29.56 20.72
N ASP A 418 -9.47 -28.84 21.36
CA ASP A 418 -9.41 -28.55 22.79
C ASP A 418 -10.19 -29.59 23.62
N ASP A 419 -9.68 -29.86 24.82
CA ASP A 419 -10.33 -30.75 25.78
C ASP A 419 -11.61 -30.11 26.32
N GLN A 420 -12.76 -30.72 26.03
CA GLN A 420 -14.08 -30.26 26.48
C GLN A 420 -14.24 -30.26 28.00
N SER A 421 -13.37 -30.97 28.73
CA SER A 421 -13.36 -30.99 30.20
C SER A 421 -12.55 -29.84 30.81
N PHE A 422 -11.74 -29.12 30.02
CA PHE A 422 -10.96 -27.98 30.48
C PHE A 422 -11.87 -26.78 30.77
N LYS A 423 -11.67 -26.16 31.94
CA LYS A 423 -12.48 -25.02 32.38
C LYS A 423 -11.60 -23.80 32.65
N ILE A 424 -11.94 -22.71 31.99
CA ILE A 424 -11.44 -21.36 32.29
C ILE A 424 -12.23 -20.85 33.50
N CYS A 425 -11.56 -20.25 34.48
CA CYS A 425 -12.18 -19.81 35.71
C CYS A 425 -12.89 -18.46 35.55
N ASP A 426 -12.29 -17.51 34.82
CA ASP A 426 -12.88 -16.23 34.45
C ASP A 426 -12.44 -15.81 33.03
N GLU A 427 -13.30 -16.09 32.04
CA GLU A 427 -13.07 -15.77 30.63
C GLU A 427 -12.83 -14.28 30.35
N LYS A 428 -13.23 -13.38 31.26
CA LYS A 428 -13.08 -11.92 31.10
C LYS A 428 -11.79 -11.38 31.73
N GLN A 429 -11.09 -12.18 32.53
CA GLN A 429 -9.94 -11.75 33.33
C GLN A 429 -8.71 -12.67 33.17
N THR A 430 -8.47 -13.17 31.97
CA THR A 430 -7.22 -13.88 31.67
C THR A 430 -6.05 -12.89 31.54
N ALA A 431 -4.98 -13.14 32.29
CA ALA A 431 -3.75 -12.37 32.21
C ALA A 431 -2.85 -12.85 31.06
N GLN A 432 -2.09 -11.94 30.45
CA GLN A 432 -1.02 -12.31 29.53
C GLN A 432 0.24 -12.71 30.29
N TYR A 433 1.11 -13.52 29.68
CA TYR A 433 2.32 -14.06 30.31
C TYR A 433 3.27 -12.98 30.88
N TYR A 434 3.21 -11.75 30.36
CA TYR A 434 4.03 -10.61 30.80
C TYR A 434 3.36 -9.75 31.90
N ASN A 435 2.11 -10.04 32.27
CA ASN A 435 1.39 -9.27 33.29
C ASN A 435 1.86 -9.58 34.73
N PHE A 436 2.83 -10.48 34.88
CA PHE A 436 3.34 -10.92 36.17
C PHE A 436 4.68 -10.28 36.51
N SER A 437 4.80 -9.70 37.70
CA SER A 437 6.08 -9.23 38.26
C SER A 437 6.94 -10.35 38.88
N LYS A 438 6.42 -11.60 38.93
CA LYS A 438 7.05 -12.73 39.62
C LYS A 438 7.94 -13.62 38.72
N GLY A 439 8.11 -13.29 37.44
CA GLY A 439 8.91 -14.08 36.49
C GLY A 439 8.25 -15.42 36.09
N PHE A 440 9.03 -16.37 35.58
CA PHE A 440 8.55 -17.65 35.02
C PHE A 440 7.97 -18.59 36.10
N GLN A 441 6.66 -18.88 36.02
CA GLN A 441 5.90 -19.57 37.08
C GLN A 441 5.75 -21.09 36.85
N TYR A 442 6.83 -21.86 37.08
CA TYR A 442 6.81 -23.32 37.04
C TYR A 442 7.58 -23.91 38.23
N LYS A 443 7.07 -24.99 38.83
CA LYS A 443 7.73 -25.68 39.96
C LYS A 443 9.05 -26.32 39.48
N GLY A 444 10.17 -25.90 40.09
CA GLY A 444 11.50 -26.27 39.61
C GLY A 444 11.98 -25.44 38.41
N GLU A 445 11.23 -24.37 38.08
CA GLU A 445 11.53 -23.36 37.08
C GLU A 445 11.90 -23.96 35.70
N LYS A 446 12.67 -23.21 34.92
CA LYS A 446 13.15 -23.62 33.59
C LYS A 446 13.98 -24.91 33.63
N TYR A 447 14.67 -25.16 34.74
CA TYR A 447 15.51 -26.36 34.91
C TYR A 447 14.69 -27.65 34.79
N GLU A 448 13.56 -27.74 35.49
CA GLU A 448 12.73 -28.95 35.48
C GLU A 448 12.11 -29.19 34.10
N ILE A 449 11.67 -28.13 33.41
CA ILE A 449 11.18 -28.23 32.02
C ILE A 449 12.28 -28.76 31.11
N ASN A 450 13.48 -28.17 31.15
CA ASN A 450 14.61 -28.63 30.34
C ASN A 450 14.94 -30.10 30.61
N LYS A 451 14.89 -30.54 31.88
CA LYS A 451 15.10 -31.93 32.27
C LYS A 451 14.03 -32.86 31.69
N ILE A 452 12.75 -32.51 31.80
CA ILE A 452 11.64 -33.30 31.24
C ILE A 452 11.78 -33.43 29.72
N PHE A 453 12.05 -32.33 29.00
CA PHE A 453 12.25 -32.38 27.55
C PHE A 453 13.48 -33.18 27.16
N LYS A 454 14.60 -33.05 27.91
CA LYS A 454 15.78 -33.88 27.68
C LYS A 454 15.50 -35.39 27.87
N GLU A 455 14.65 -35.74 28.83
CA GLU A 455 14.28 -37.12 29.13
C GLU A 455 13.21 -37.68 28.18
N LYS A 456 12.29 -36.86 27.66
CA LYS A 456 11.15 -37.33 26.84
C LYS A 456 11.29 -37.06 25.34
N TYR A 457 11.99 -36.01 24.93
CA TYR A 457 12.20 -35.69 23.50
C TYR A 457 13.17 -36.70 22.88
N ARG A 458 12.81 -37.24 21.72
CA ARG A 458 13.57 -38.23 20.96
C ARG A 458 13.68 -37.75 19.52
N PRO A 459 14.78 -37.06 19.15
CA PRO A 459 14.98 -36.64 17.78
C PRO A 459 15.11 -37.87 16.89
N ARG A 460 14.19 -38.06 15.95
CA ARG A 460 14.32 -39.07 14.91
C ARG A 460 14.54 -38.33 13.59
N ILE A 461 15.64 -38.61 12.91
CA ILE A 461 15.87 -38.09 11.56
C ILE A 461 14.90 -38.85 10.65
N ILE A 462 13.90 -38.13 10.12
CA ILE A 462 12.94 -38.65 9.15
C ILE A 462 12.99 -37.68 7.96
N GLY A 463 13.46 -38.14 6.80
CA GLY A 463 13.49 -37.31 5.58
C GLY A 463 14.63 -36.30 5.48
N ASN A 464 14.46 -35.30 4.59
CA ASN A 464 15.47 -34.30 4.23
C ASN A 464 15.73 -33.31 5.38
N LYS A 465 16.94 -32.76 5.48
CA LYS A 465 17.40 -31.92 6.62
C LYS A 465 16.67 -30.58 6.74
N GLU A 466 16.12 -30.07 5.63
CA GLU A 466 15.52 -28.74 5.55
C GLU A 466 14.25 -28.56 6.41
N GLY A 467 13.51 -29.62 6.72
CA GLY A 467 12.31 -29.59 7.58
C GLY A 467 12.58 -29.68 9.08
N GLY A 468 13.84 -29.67 9.50
CA GLY A 468 14.24 -29.90 10.89
C GLY A 468 14.81 -28.68 11.64
N THR A 469 14.91 -27.52 11.00
CA THR A 469 15.61 -26.35 11.57
C THR A 469 14.70 -25.11 11.62
N GLY A 470 14.57 -24.51 12.81
CA GLY A 470 13.70 -23.35 13.05
C GLY A 470 13.12 -23.31 14.46
N TYR A 471 11.91 -22.78 14.60
CA TYR A 471 11.21 -22.57 15.86
C TYR A 471 9.81 -23.19 15.85
N ILE A 472 9.46 -23.92 16.91
CA ILE A 472 8.08 -24.32 17.19
C ILE A 472 7.64 -23.63 18.47
N THR A 473 6.58 -22.85 18.43
CA THR A 473 6.00 -22.18 19.61
C THR A 473 4.67 -22.82 19.95
N ILE A 474 4.55 -23.31 21.19
CA ILE A 474 3.31 -23.86 21.73
C ILE A 474 2.78 -22.88 22.76
N ARG A 475 1.62 -22.30 22.49
CA ARG A 475 0.92 -21.38 23.38
C ARG A 475 -0.30 -22.06 24.00
N PHE A 476 -0.58 -21.80 25.27
CA PHE A 476 -1.66 -22.43 26.02
C PHE A 476 -2.10 -21.55 27.18
N LEU A 477 -3.17 -21.95 27.86
CA LEU A 477 -3.71 -21.31 29.06
C LEU A 477 -3.45 -22.19 30.28
N VAL A 478 -3.01 -21.58 31.37
CA VAL A 478 -2.99 -22.17 32.72
C VAL A 478 -4.17 -21.59 33.49
N ASN A 479 -5.06 -22.43 34.02
CA ASN A 479 -6.23 -21.95 34.74
C ASN A 479 -5.95 -21.70 36.22
N CYS A 480 -6.94 -21.17 36.95
CA CYS A 480 -6.86 -20.89 38.39
C CYS A 480 -6.63 -22.11 39.31
N GLU A 481 -6.59 -23.33 38.75
CA GLU A 481 -6.24 -24.59 39.44
C GLU A 481 -4.83 -25.10 39.06
N GLY A 482 -4.11 -24.41 38.18
CA GLY A 482 -2.81 -24.83 37.67
C GLY A 482 -2.87 -25.86 36.54
N LYS A 483 -4.05 -26.14 36.01
CA LYS A 483 -4.25 -27.07 34.87
C LYS A 483 -4.06 -26.33 33.55
N THR A 484 -3.62 -27.05 32.52
CA THR A 484 -3.35 -26.48 31.20
C THR A 484 -4.35 -26.89 30.13
N GLY A 485 -4.62 -26.01 29.19
CA GLY A 485 -5.57 -26.22 28.09
C GLY A 485 -5.40 -25.18 26.97
N LEU A 486 -6.24 -25.28 25.92
CA LEU A 486 -6.27 -24.35 24.79
C LEU A 486 -4.94 -24.22 24.03
N PHE A 487 -4.39 -25.36 23.60
CA PHE A 487 -3.06 -25.39 22.98
C PHE A 487 -3.09 -24.93 21.53
N ARG A 488 -2.20 -24.02 21.14
CA ARG A 488 -1.99 -23.55 19.76
C ARG A 488 -0.53 -23.68 19.39
N VAL A 489 -0.26 -24.20 18.19
CA VAL A 489 1.10 -24.44 17.69
C VAL A 489 1.39 -23.51 16.53
N GLN A 490 2.54 -22.85 16.56
CA GLN A 490 3.06 -21.99 15.50
C GLN A 490 4.46 -22.45 15.11
N GLU A 491 4.73 -22.50 13.80
CA GLU A 491 5.95 -23.08 13.24
C GLU A 491 6.65 -22.05 12.34
N MET A 492 7.96 -21.84 12.54
CA MET A 492 8.75 -20.83 11.83
C MET A 492 10.13 -21.37 11.47
N ASN A 493 10.73 -20.93 10.37
CA ASN A 493 12.14 -21.24 10.07
C ASN A 493 13.11 -20.29 10.81
N MET A 494 14.42 -20.44 10.59
CA MET A 494 15.45 -19.58 11.23
C MET A 494 15.36 -18.09 10.86
N ASN A 495 14.62 -17.75 9.79
CA ASN A 495 14.37 -16.38 9.35
C ASN A 495 12.99 -15.87 9.83
N TYR A 496 12.36 -16.55 10.80
CA TYR A 496 11.03 -16.20 11.34
C TYR A 496 9.90 -16.15 10.30
N LEU A 497 10.02 -16.93 9.21
CA LEU A 497 8.95 -17.12 8.23
C LEU A 497 8.15 -18.39 8.57
N PRO A 498 6.82 -18.45 8.36
CA PRO A 498 6.04 -19.65 8.56
C PRO A 498 6.64 -20.86 7.83
N THR A 499 6.71 -21.99 8.51
CA THR A 499 7.21 -23.24 7.93
C THR A 499 6.37 -24.42 8.44
N LYS A 500 6.63 -25.62 7.92
CA LYS A 500 6.02 -26.85 8.44
C LYS A 500 7.12 -27.82 8.86
N PHE A 501 7.12 -28.19 10.13
CA PHE A 501 7.93 -29.29 10.64
C PHE A 501 7.22 -30.61 10.40
N ASP A 502 7.98 -31.69 10.51
CA ASP A 502 7.43 -33.04 10.51
C ASP A 502 6.42 -33.19 11.68
N GLU A 503 5.24 -33.73 11.35
CA GLU A 503 4.14 -33.92 12.31
C GLU A 503 4.58 -34.73 13.54
N SER A 504 5.50 -35.70 13.39
CA SER A 504 5.99 -36.50 14.51
C SER A 504 6.78 -35.67 15.52
N ILE A 505 7.54 -34.67 15.05
CA ILE A 505 8.34 -33.77 15.91
C ILE A 505 7.42 -32.77 16.60
N LYS A 506 6.53 -32.15 15.83
CA LYS A 506 5.54 -31.20 16.35
C LYS A 506 4.66 -31.85 17.41
N ASN A 507 4.10 -33.03 17.12
CA ASN A 507 3.23 -33.75 18.05
C ASN A 507 4.00 -34.22 19.29
N GLN A 508 5.26 -34.64 19.16
CA GLN A 508 6.06 -35.00 20.33
C GLN A 508 6.28 -33.81 21.27
N LEU A 509 6.62 -32.62 20.74
CA LEU A 509 6.78 -31.42 21.57
C LEU A 509 5.46 -30.98 22.20
N LEU A 510 4.35 -31.08 21.46
CA LEU A 510 3.02 -30.76 21.96
C LEU A 510 2.60 -31.69 23.11
N GLU A 511 2.74 -32.99 22.95
CA GLU A 511 2.35 -33.97 23.97
C GLU A 511 3.24 -33.89 25.23
N ILE A 512 4.54 -33.61 25.07
CA ILE A 512 5.41 -33.34 26.23
C ILE A 512 4.93 -32.08 26.96
N THR A 513 4.60 -31.01 26.23
CA THR A 513 4.11 -29.75 26.81
C THR A 513 2.79 -29.95 27.56
N LYS A 514 1.84 -30.71 27.01
CA LYS A 514 0.59 -31.08 27.68
C LYS A 514 0.81 -31.89 28.95
N SER A 515 1.89 -32.67 29.01
CA SER A 515 2.22 -33.49 30.19
C SER A 515 2.84 -32.72 31.36
N LEU A 516 3.11 -31.42 31.21
CA LEU A 516 3.67 -30.59 32.28
C LEU A 516 2.58 -30.22 33.29
N ASP A 517 2.75 -30.63 34.54
CA ASP A 517 1.80 -30.47 35.65
C ASP A 517 2.31 -29.55 36.77
N GLY A 518 3.49 -28.93 36.58
CA GLY A 518 4.14 -28.08 37.58
C GLY A 518 3.81 -26.59 37.50
N TRP A 519 2.80 -26.17 36.72
CA TRP A 519 2.45 -24.75 36.58
C TRP A 519 1.89 -24.18 37.88
N LEU A 520 2.45 -23.06 38.33
CA LEU A 520 2.00 -22.42 39.57
C LEU A 520 0.73 -21.61 39.31
N VAL A 521 -0.20 -21.61 40.26
CA VAL A 521 -1.42 -20.82 40.14
C VAL A 521 -1.09 -19.33 40.19
N GLY A 522 -1.62 -18.55 39.25
CA GLY A 522 -1.49 -17.09 39.27
C GLY A 522 -2.32 -16.52 40.41
N GLU A 523 -1.69 -15.79 41.34
CA GLU A 523 -2.37 -15.19 42.51
C GLU A 523 -2.08 -13.69 42.60
N TYR A 524 -3.15 -12.89 42.69
CA TYR A 524 -3.10 -11.45 42.94
C TYR A 524 -4.19 -11.07 43.94
N ASP A 525 -3.82 -10.35 45.00
CA ASP A 525 -4.74 -9.91 46.07
C ASP A 525 -5.59 -11.05 46.67
N GLY A 526 -4.97 -12.22 46.90
CA GLY A 526 -5.61 -13.41 47.47
C GLY A 526 -6.61 -14.12 46.55
N LYS A 527 -6.65 -13.76 45.25
CA LYS A 527 -7.47 -14.42 44.22
C LYS A 527 -6.63 -15.11 43.18
N ASN A 528 -7.02 -16.33 42.83
CA ASN A 528 -6.43 -17.10 41.75
C ASN A 528 -7.02 -16.66 40.40
N PHE A 529 -6.21 -16.59 39.36
CA PHE A 529 -6.64 -16.19 38.01
C PHE A 529 -5.98 -17.01 36.90
N ASP A 530 -6.60 -16.96 35.73
CA ASP A 530 -6.16 -17.66 34.52
C ASP A 530 -5.08 -16.85 33.79
N TYR A 531 -4.14 -17.53 33.13
CA TYR A 531 -3.13 -16.84 32.36
C TYR A 531 -2.60 -17.59 31.15
N TYR A 532 -2.21 -16.82 30.13
CA TYR A 532 -1.55 -17.37 28.95
C TYR A 532 -0.07 -17.64 29.23
N GLN A 533 0.42 -18.73 28.65
CA GLN A 533 1.83 -19.08 28.63
C GLN A 533 2.24 -19.64 27.27
N TYR A 534 3.53 -19.61 26.97
CA TYR A 534 4.10 -20.28 25.80
C TYR A 534 5.44 -20.91 26.09
N LEU A 535 5.80 -21.92 25.29
CA LEU A 535 7.15 -22.43 25.16
C LEU A 535 7.56 -22.39 23.69
N THR A 536 8.74 -21.84 23.40
CA THR A 536 9.34 -21.83 22.06
C THR A 536 10.55 -22.75 22.03
N PHE A 537 10.52 -23.73 21.13
CA PHE A 537 11.54 -24.73 20.92
C PHE A 537 12.38 -24.35 19.70
N LYS A 538 13.67 -24.08 19.91
CA LYS A 538 14.63 -23.88 18.83
C LYS A 538 15.20 -25.23 18.41
N LEU A 539 15.01 -25.58 17.15
CA LEU A 539 15.44 -26.84 16.56
C LEU A 539 16.52 -26.59 15.50
N ASP A 540 17.51 -27.47 15.44
CA ASP A 540 18.42 -27.57 14.31
C ASP A 540 18.58 -29.04 13.91
N ASN A 541 18.23 -29.37 12.66
CA ASN A 541 18.22 -30.72 12.14
C ASN A 541 17.48 -31.71 13.08
N TYR A 542 16.29 -31.30 13.53
CA TYR A 542 15.41 -32.01 14.47
C TYR A 542 15.96 -32.13 15.89
N LYS A 543 17.13 -31.57 16.19
CA LYS A 543 17.70 -31.55 17.54
C LYS A 543 17.19 -30.33 18.30
N LEU A 544 16.66 -30.56 19.49
CA LEU A 544 16.30 -29.49 20.42
C LEU A 544 17.56 -28.81 20.95
N LEU A 545 17.74 -27.54 20.57
CA LEU A 545 18.86 -26.71 20.99
C LEU A 545 18.52 -25.94 22.27
N GLU A 546 17.32 -25.35 22.31
CA GLU A 546 16.93 -24.42 23.35
C GLU A 546 15.41 -24.41 23.52
N ILE A 547 14.97 -24.17 24.75
CA ILE A 547 13.57 -23.91 25.12
C ILE A 547 13.52 -22.50 25.71
N LEU A 548 12.61 -21.68 25.19
CA LEU A 548 12.34 -20.31 25.64
C LEU A 548 10.91 -20.20 26.18
N PRO A 549 10.61 -19.25 27.09
CA PRO A 549 11.53 -18.28 27.68
C PRO A 549 12.61 -18.89 28.59
#